data_AF-A0A7W8VHH4-F1
#
_entry.id   AF-A0A7W8VHH4-F1
#
_cell.length_a   1.000
_cell.length_b   1.000
_cell.length_c   1.000
_cell.angle_alpha   90.00
_cell.angle_beta   90.00
_cell.angle_gamma   90.00
#
_symmetry.space_group_name_H-M   'P 1'
#
loop_
_entity.id
_entity.type
_entity.pdbx_description
1 polymer ?
#
loop_
_entity_poly.entity_id
_entity_poly.type
_entity_poly.pdbx_seq_one_letter_code
_entity_poly.pdbx_strand_id
1 'polypeptide(L)'
;MFQKRDKKEKVFMLSLKHKNILKHWRLLLVLIVMVAGMGEVKGQVITYPSSDAIDIGGVCIGCSVTDRPKAFDTDISTYSTLNLVVGLGAYVEQSFLFPTVNNNQGCDEIVIVFGSPAALLTANVLGGIKIRTYNGTTSNNDEISIDASLLTLLPGNTTGFVKFKPTAKFTKLSIKLSAGLLGALNNININSVYRLDGQPSLTNISPVSICNGQSINLATLNPLDNNNVTGGTYTWSSVQGGTALPSTTVSPISTAIYWVRYARFGCYDDKSVTVTVKPLPNLTSSLNPSVCSGTNFSYTATSSLGSTSFSWTRAAVTNISNAIGSGNSNQINEILVNTTQLPINVTYIFTLTSNGCPKSTNVIVKVNPKPQAPHIVSQ
;
A
#
# COMPACT_ATOMS: atom_id res chain seq x y z
N MET A 1 67.70 26.91 18.05
CA MET A 1 66.41 26.67 18.74
C MET A 1 65.20 26.67 17.78
N PHE A 2 65.34 26.32 16.49
CA PHE A 2 64.32 26.62 15.46
C PHE A 2 63.73 25.43 14.68
N GLN A 3 64.05 24.18 15.01
CA GLN A 3 63.58 23.01 14.23
C GLN A 3 62.45 22.18 14.89
N LYS A 4 61.99 22.51 16.11
CA LYS A 4 60.94 21.74 16.82
C LYS A 4 59.52 22.34 16.76
N ARG A 5 59.32 23.57 16.27
CA ARG A 5 57.97 24.20 16.18
C ARG A 5 57.16 23.78 14.95
N ASP A 6 57.81 23.55 13.81
CA ASP A 6 57.13 23.32 12.52
C ASP A 6 56.39 21.96 12.41
N LYS A 7 56.81 20.95 13.18
CA LYS A 7 56.15 19.63 13.21
C LYS A 7 54.83 19.61 13.99
N LYS A 8 54.68 20.45 15.02
CA LYS A 8 53.43 20.51 15.82
C LYS A 8 52.33 21.29 15.10
N GLU A 9 52.68 22.34 14.37
CA GLU A 9 51.72 23.13 13.57
C GLU A 9 51.15 22.34 12.38
N LYS A 10 51.99 21.59 11.66
CA LYS A 10 51.54 20.72 10.56
C LYS A 10 50.58 19.62 11.03
N VAL A 11 50.83 19.02 12.19
CA VAL A 11 49.93 18.00 12.78
C VAL A 11 48.60 18.60 13.27
N PHE A 12 48.63 19.82 13.82
CA PHE A 12 47.42 20.54 14.25
C PHE A 12 46.55 20.97 13.05
N MET A 13 47.17 21.45 11.97
CA MET A 13 46.51 21.83 10.71
C MET A 13 45.91 20.63 9.97
N LEU A 14 46.57 19.47 9.97
CA LEU A 14 46.05 18.21 9.44
C LEU A 14 44.85 17.69 10.24
N SER A 15 44.86 17.83 11.57
CA SER A 15 43.75 17.46 12.45
C SER A 15 42.51 18.35 12.26
N LEU A 16 42.71 19.66 12.05
CA LEU A 16 41.63 20.61 11.74
C LEU A 16 41.01 20.39 10.35
N LYS A 17 41.82 20.08 9.32
CA LYS A 17 41.30 19.71 7.99
C LYS A 17 40.49 18.42 8.02
N HIS A 18 40.94 17.39 8.76
CA HIS A 18 40.19 16.14 8.88
C HIS A 18 38.85 16.31 9.61
N LYS A 19 38.78 17.13 10.67
CA LYS A 19 37.51 17.39 11.38
C LYS A 19 36.50 18.17 10.52
N ASN A 20 36.94 19.11 9.69
CA ASN A 20 36.04 19.85 8.79
C ASN A 20 35.57 19.01 7.59
N ILE A 21 36.44 18.13 7.06
CA ILE A 21 36.10 17.18 6.00
C ILE A 21 35.10 16.13 6.51
N LEU A 22 35.26 15.59 7.73
CA LEU A 22 34.27 14.67 8.32
C LEU A 22 32.92 15.35 8.60
N LYS A 23 32.92 16.65 8.98
CA LYS A 23 31.69 17.41 9.23
C LYS A 23 30.92 17.70 7.93
N HIS A 24 31.63 18.01 6.84
CA HIS A 24 31.03 18.17 5.51
C HIS A 24 30.56 16.83 4.93
N TRP A 25 31.27 15.73 5.20
CA TRP A 25 30.86 14.42 4.72
C TRP A 25 29.61 13.91 5.46
N ARG A 26 29.49 14.18 6.78
CA ARG A 26 28.26 13.90 7.55
C ARG A 26 27.07 14.74 7.09
N LEU A 27 27.27 16.02 6.76
CA LEU A 27 26.23 16.88 6.19
C LEU A 27 25.82 16.43 4.78
N LEU A 28 26.77 16.02 3.94
CA LEU A 28 26.50 15.49 2.60
C LEU A 28 25.81 14.12 2.65
N LEU A 29 26.17 13.25 3.60
CA LEU A 29 25.50 11.95 3.81
C LEU A 29 24.10 12.13 4.39
N VAL A 30 23.88 13.10 5.27
CA VAL A 30 22.54 13.46 5.76
C VAL A 30 21.69 14.09 4.65
N LEU A 31 22.28 14.91 3.76
CA LEU A 31 21.57 15.47 2.60
C LEU A 31 21.26 14.39 1.55
N ILE A 32 22.17 13.45 1.29
CA ILE A 32 21.96 12.32 0.37
C ILE A 32 20.95 11.31 0.95
N VAL A 33 20.93 11.10 2.28
CA VAL A 33 19.90 10.29 2.97
C VAL A 33 18.56 11.01 3.02
N MET A 34 18.51 12.35 3.12
CA MET A 34 17.26 13.12 2.98
C MET A 34 16.74 13.08 1.54
N VAL A 35 17.60 13.17 0.53
CA VAL A 35 17.19 13.09 -0.89
C VAL A 35 16.82 11.66 -1.31
N ALA A 36 17.46 10.63 -0.74
CA ALA A 36 17.09 9.22 -0.96
C ALA A 36 15.89 8.75 -0.12
N GLY A 37 15.48 9.54 0.89
CA GLY A 37 14.30 9.31 1.74
C GLY A 37 13.03 10.04 1.26
N MET A 38 13.15 10.91 0.27
CA MET A 38 11.99 11.44 -0.47
C MET A 38 11.54 10.35 -1.44
N GLY A 39 10.90 9.30 -0.91
CA GLY A 39 9.95 8.57 -1.72
C GLY A 39 9.01 9.60 -2.35
N GLU A 40 8.76 9.48 -3.65
CA GLU A 40 7.78 10.32 -4.33
C GLU A 40 6.50 10.27 -3.49
N VAL A 41 6.24 11.34 -2.73
CA VAL A 41 4.93 11.54 -2.13
C VAL A 41 4.05 11.89 -3.31
N LYS A 42 3.55 10.87 -4.01
CA LYS A 42 2.54 11.05 -5.05
C LYS A 42 1.31 11.54 -4.32
N GLY A 43 1.17 12.86 -4.30
CA GLY A 43 0.05 13.55 -3.70
C GLY A 43 -1.23 13.19 -4.43
N GLN A 44 -2.35 13.51 -3.79
CA GLN A 44 -3.66 13.50 -4.40
C GLN A 44 -3.62 14.08 -5.81
N VAL A 45 -4.15 13.35 -6.80
CA VAL A 45 -4.09 13.78 -8.20
C VAL A 45 -4.91 15.06 -8.36
N ILE A 46 -4.23 16.15 -8.68
CA ILE A 46 -4.82 17.46 -8.94
C ILE A 46 -5.00 17.61 -10.45
N THR A 47 -6.23 17.81 -10.89
CA THR A 47 -6.55 18.12 -12.28
C THR A 47 -7.01 19.57 -12.37
N TYR A 48 -6.23 20.40 -13.05
CA TYR A 48 -6.63 21.77 -13.39
C TYR A 48 -7.49 21.80 -14.66
N PRO A 49 -8.40 22.78 -14.80
CA PRO A 49 -9.01 23.13 -16.07
C PRO A 49 -7.96 23.34 -17.17
N SER A 50 -8.27 22.94 -18.41
CA SER A 50 -7.39 23.15 -19.57
C SER A 50 -7.79 24.37 -20.39
N SER A 51 -9.01 24.85 -20.23
CA SER A 51 -9.53 26.04 -20.87
C SER A 51 -10.72 26.58 -20.08
N ASP A 52 -11.20 27.75 -20.50
CA ASP A 52 -12.35 28.40 -19.89
C ASP A 52 -13.24 29.07 -20.95
N ALA A 53 -14.46 29.41 -20.54
CA ALA A 53 -15.44 30.14 -21.33
C ALA A 53 -16.12 31.20 -20.44
N ILE A 54 -16.67 32.22 -21.07
CA ILE A 54 -17.40 33.29 -20.38
C ILE A 54 -18.84 33.31 -20.89
N ASP A 55 -19.76 33.55 -19.97
CA ASP A 55 -21.12 33.97 -20.31
C ASP A 55 -21.46 35.23 -19.51
N ILE A 56 -21.92 36.27 -20.19
CA ILE A 56 -22.35 37.54 -19.59
C ILE A 56 -23.74 37.81 -20.13
N GLY A 57 -24.71 37.96 -19.23
CA GLY A 57 -26.09 38.20 -19.59
C GLY A 57 -26.75 39.29 -18.74
N GLY A 58 -27.97 39.64 -19.14
CA GLY A 58 -28.67 40.81 -18.61
C GLY A 58 -28.11 42.13 -19.13
N VAL A 59 -28.55 43.24 -18.53
CA VAL A 59 -28.05 44.59 -18.88
C VAL A 59 -26.75 44.84 -18.11
N CYS A 60 -25.61 44.47 -18.69
CA CYS A 60 -24.32 44.41 -17.97
C CYS A 60 -23.21 45.22 -18.68
N ILE A 61 -23.39 46.54 -18.81
CA ILE A 61 -22.40 47.41 -19.49
C ILE A 61 -21.16 47.54 -18.60
N GLY A 62 -19.99 47.15 -19.13
CA GLY A 62 -18.72 47.19 -18.40
C GLY A 62 -18.42 45.92 -17.58
N CYS A 63 -19.31 44.94 -17.61
CA CYS A 63 -19.04 43.64 -17.01
C CYS A 63 -17.96 42.88 -17.78
N SER A 64 -17.08 42.19 -17.06
CA SER A 64 -15.96 41.50 -17.68
C SER A 64 -15.41 40.40 -16.78
N VAL A 65 -14.63 39.50 -17.36
CA VAL A 65 -13.72 38.62 -16.62
C VAL A 65 -12.30 38.93 -17.07
N THR A 66 -11.47 39.41 -16.14
CA THR A 66 -10.07 39.77 -16.42
C THR A 66 -9.13 38.67 -15.94
N ASP A 67 -7.96 38.56 -16.58
CA ASP A 67 -6.90 37.62 -16.20
C ASP A 67 -7.33 36.15 -16.12
N ARG A 68 -8.29 35.77 -16.97
CA ARG A 68 -9.01 34.48 -16.93
C ARG A 68 -8.15 33.23 -16.65
N PRO A 69 -7.00 33.00 -17.32
CA PRO A 69 -6.21 31.79 -17.13
C PRO A 69 -5.55 31.68 -15.76
N LYS A 70 -5.36 32.81 -15.05
CA LYS A 70 -4.73 32.83 -13.73
C LYS A 70 -5.56 32.08 -12.68
N ALA A 71 -6.88 31.94 -12.88
CA ALA A 71 -7.73 31.16 -11.98
C ALA A 71 -7.49 29.64 -12.03
N PHE A 72 -6.73 29.13 -13.00
CA PHE A 72 -6.39 27.70 -13.08
C PHE A 72 -4.92 27.49 -13.43
N ASP A 73 -4.07 28.46 -13.10
CA ASP A 73 -2.64 28.25 -13.04
C ASP A 73 -2.26 27.53 -11.72
N THR A 74 -0.99 27.20 -11.57
CA THR A 74 -0.48 26.53 -10.36
C THR A 74 -0.04 27.50 -9.27
N ASP A 75 -0.18 28.81 -9.47
CA ASP A 75 0.26 29.87 -8.56
C ASP A 75 -0.95 30.50 -7.85
N ILE A 76 -1.22 30.04 -6.62
CA ILE A 76 -2.36 30.51 -5.81
C ILE A 76 -2.32 31.99 -5.43
N SER A 77 -1.23 32.70 -5.71
CA SER A 77 -1.12 34.15 -5.46
C SER A 77 -1.71 34.99 -6.60
N THR A 78 -1.91 34.40 -7.78
CA THR A 78 -2.57 35.03 -8.91
C THR A 78 -4.09 34.79 -8.86
N TYR A 79 -4.85 35.45 -9.74
CA TYR A 79 -6.30 35.30 -9.81
C TYR A 79 -6.89 35.79 -11.13
N SER A 80 -8.05 35.25 -11.52
CA SER A 80 -9.00 35.94 -12.39
C SER A 80 -9.94 36.82 -11.57
N THR A 81 -10.54 37.84 -12.19
CA THR A 81 -11.54 38.69 -11.51
C THR A 81 -12.83 38.71 -12.31
N LEU A 82 -13.93 38.32 -11.67
CA LEU A 82 -15.29 38.53 -12.17
C LEU A 82 -15.68 39.97 -11.81
N ASN A 83 -15.92 40.82 -12.81
CA ASN A 83 -16.35 42.21 -12.63
C ASN A 83 -17.81 42.34 -13.05
N LEU A 84 -18.70 42.51 -12.08
CA LEU A 84 -20.12 42.75 -12.27
C LEU A 84 -20.44 44.23 -12.03
N VAL A 85 -20.90 44.91 -13.07
CA VAL A 85 -21.50 46.24 -12.96
C VAL A 85 -23.00 46.07 -12.77
N VAL A 86 -23.57 46.81 -11.81
CA VAL A 86 -25.00 46.72 -11.45
C VAL A 86 -25.86 46.91 -12.69
N GLY A 87 -26.83 46.01 -12.86
CA GLY A 87 -27.77 46.06 -13.97
C GLY A 87 -28.89 45.04 -13.81
N LEU A 88 -29.99 45.27 -14.52
CA LEU A 88 -31.18 44.43 -14.37
C LEU A 88 -30.91 43.02 -14.89
N GLY A 89 -30.99 42.04 -13.99
CA GLY A 89 -30.69 40.63 -14.30
C GLY A 89 -29.25 40.37 -14.73
N ALA A 90 -28.34 41.32 -14.45
CA ALA A 90 -26.95 41.25 -14.85
C ALA A 90 -26.24 40.07 -14.16
N TYR A 91 -25.47 39.30 -14.93
CA TYR A 91 -24.58 38.28 -14.38
C TYR A 91 -23.29 38.19 -15.18
N VAL A 92 -22.24 37.73 -14.51
CA VAL A 92 -20.96 37.36 -15.10
C VAL A 92 -20.64 35.94 -14.67
N GLU A 93 -20.35 35.09 -15.64
CA GLU A 93 -20.03 33.70 -15.43
C GLU A 93 -18.69 33.35 -16.07
N GLN A 94 -17.82 32.69 -15.30
CA GLN A 94 -16.65 31.99 -15.83
C GLN A 94 -16.88 30.48 -15.70
N SER A 95 -16.81 29.80 -16.84
CA SER A 95 -16.90 28.35 -16.94
C SER A 95 -15.51 27.76 -17.14
N PHE A 96 -15.16 26.74 -16.37
CA PHE A 96 -13.87 26.04 -16.38
C PHE A 96 -14.05 24.65 -16.97
N LEU A 97 -13.31 24.34 -18.03
CA LEU A 97 -13.41 23.07 -18.75
C LEU A 97 -12.26 22.15 -18.32
N PHE A 98 -12.60 20.98 -17.79
CA PHE A 98 -11.65 19.95 -17.40
C PHE A 98 -11.26 19.10 -18.62
N PRO A 99 -9.98 18.72 -18.76
CA PRO A 99 -9.51 17.93 -19.89
C PRO A 99 -10.08 16.50 -19.92
N THR A 100 -10.55 16.02 -18.77
CA THR A 100 -11.13 14.68 -18.60
C THR A 100 -12.40 14.74 -17.77
N VAL A 101 -13.38 13.89 -18.10
CA VAL A 101 -14.56 13.67 -17.26
C VAL A 101 -14.14 13.13 -15.89
N ASN A 102 -14.82 13.52 -14.81
CA ASN A 102 -14.65 12.83 -13.53
C ASN A 102 -15.21 11.40 -13.67
N ASN A 103 -14.32 10.43 -13.83
CA ASN A 103 -14.73 9.03 -13.86
C ASN A 103 -15.25 8.55 -12.48
N ASN A 104 -14.93 9.30 -11.42
CA ASN A 104 -15.21 8.99 -10.04
C ASN A 104 -16.44 9.76 -9.56
N GLN A 105 -17.60 9.41 -10.10
CA GLN A 105 -18.87 10.07 -9.80
C GLN A 105 -19.15 10.03 -8.28
N GLY A 106 -19.44 11.20 -7.68
CA GLY A 106 -19.71 11.30 -6.24
C GLY A 106 -18.48 11.24 -5.35
N CYS A 107 -17.27 11.21 -5.92
CA CYS A 107 -16.01 11.00 -5.22
C CYS A 107 -15.05 12.18 -5.36
N ASP A 108 -14.94 12.71 -6.56
CA ASP A 108 -14.07 13.85 -6.82
C ASP A 108 -14.60 15.11 -6.13
N GLU A 109 -13.66 15.93 -5.66
CA GLU A 109 -13.94 17.19 -5.00
C GLU A 109 -13.45 18.33 -5.89
N ILE A 110 -14.30 19.31 -6.12
CA ILE A 110 -13.91 20.58 -6.74
C ILE A 110 -13.52 21.52 -5.60
N VAL A 111 -12.33 22.09 -5.73
CA VAL A 111 -11.85 23.15 -4.84
C VAL A 111 -11.81 24.46 -5.62
N ILE A 112 -12.39 25.49 -5.02
CA ILE A 112 -12.40 26.85 -5.54
C ILE A 112 -11.82 27.75 -4.47
N VAL A 113 -10.73 28.45 -4.78
CA VAL A 113 -10.14 29.46 -3.91
C VAL A 113 -10.64 30.82 -4.35
N PHE A 114 -11.37 31.50 -3.46
CA PHE A 114 -11.84 32.85 -3.65
C PHE A 114 -10.94 33.85 -2.92
N GLY A 115 -10.83 35.03 -3.50
CA GLY A 115 -10.20 36.20 -2.88
C GLY A 115 -11.12 37.41 -2.99
N SER A 116 -11.06 38.31 -2.01
CA SER A 116 -11.70 39.63 -2.11
C SER A 116 -10.64 40.73 -2.16
N PRO A 117 -10.69 41.61 -3.17
CA PRO A 117 -9.70 42.68 -3.33
C PRO A 117 -9.87 43.85 -2.35
N ALA A 118 -11.04 44.01 -1.72
CA ALA A 118 -11.36 45.21 -0.93
C ALA A 118 -12.16 44.95 0.37
N ALA A 119 -12.61 43.72 0.63
CA ALA A 119 -13.43 43.39 1.79
C ALA A 119 -12.98 42.07 2.45
N LEU A 120 -13.42 41.84 3.69
CA LEU A 120 -13.30 40.51 4.28
C LEU A 120 -14.30 39.58 3.57
N LEU A 121 -13.85 38.38 3.21
CA LEU A 121 -14.72 37.33 2.75
C LEU A 121 -15.68 36.95 3.87
N THR A 122 -16.97 37.01 3.56
CA THR A 122 -18.06 36.53 4.41
C THR A 122 -19.09 35.83 3.54
N ALA A 123 -19.95 35.00 4.13
CA ALA A 123 -21.04 34.36 3.41
C ALA A 123 -21.98 35.38 2.72
N ASN A 124 -22.19 36.54 3.35
CA ASN A 124 -22.99 37.63 2.77
C ASN A 124 -22.35 38.22 1.51
N VAL A 125 -21.01 38.25 1.46
CA VAL A 125 -20.21 38.72 0.32
C VAL A 125 -20.26 37.69 -0.82
N LEU A 126 -20.31 36.39 -0.52
CA LEU A 126 -20.38 35.32 -1.54
C LEU A 126 -21.80 34.86 -1.90
N GLY A 127 -22.84 35.32 -1.22
CA GLY A 127 -24.24 34.88 -1.45
C GLY A 127 -24.79 35.14 -2.85
N GLY A 128 -24.16 36.02 -3.63
CA GLY A 128 -24.46 36.25 -5.05
C GLY A 128 -23.79 35.29 -6.02
N ILE A 129 -22.94 34.38 -5.52
CA ILE A 129 -22.20 33.40 -6.32
C ILE A 129 -22.94 32.08 -6.32
N LYS A 130 -23.12 31.54 -7.53
CA LYS A 130 -23.67 30.23 -7.79
C LYS A 130 -22.66 29.38 -8.53
N ILE A 131 -22.55 28.11 -8.13
CA ILE A 131 -21.73 27.11 -8.83
C ILE A 131 -22.62 26.02 -9.40
N ARG A 132 -22.24 25.44 -10.54
CA ARG A 132 -22.99 24.36 -11.20
C ARG A 132 -22.07 23.52 -12.06
N THR A 133 -22.33 22.21 -12.16
CA THR A 133 -21.58 21.33 -13.07
C THR A 133 -22.38 20.92 -14.31
N TYR A 134 -21.63 20.57 -15.36
CA TYR A 134 -22.17 20.13 -16.63
C TYR A 134 -21.39 18.93 -17.18
N ASN A 135 -22.09 17.99 -17.80
CA ASN A 135 -21.50 16.99 -18.67
C ASN A 135 -21.55 17.49 -20.13
N GLY A 136 -20.42 18.03 -20.61
CA GLY A 136 -20.39 18.81 -21.86
C GLY A 136 -21.25 20.06 -21.72
N THR A 137 -22.33 20.14 -22.51
CA THR A 137 -23.30 21.25 -22.48
C THR A 137 -24.53 20.95 -21.63
N THR A 138 -24.70 19.72 -21.15
CA THR A 138 -25.89 19.32 -20.37
C THR A 138 -25.66 19.61 -18.89
N SER A 139 -26.58 20.33 -18.25
CA SER A 139 -26.50 20.61 -16.81
C SER A 139 -26.76 19.36 -15.98
N ASN A 140 -26.03 19.23 -14.87
CA ASN A 140 -26.27 18.18 -13.88
C ASN A 140 -27.36 18.53 -12.86
N ASN A 141 -28.03 19.69 -13.02
CA ASN A 141 -29.08 20.17 -12.12
C ASN A 141 -28.64 20.26 -10.64
N ASP A 142 -27.38 20.62 -10.43
CA ASP A 142 -26.70 20.70 -9.13
C ASP A 142 -26.26 22.14 -8.78
N GLU A 143 -27.07 23.14 -9.15
CA GLU A 143 -26.75 24.54 -8.81
C GLU A 143 -26.74 24.75 -7.30
N ILE A 144 -25.65 25.31 -6.79
CA ILE A 144 -25.46 25.62 -5.37
C ILE A 144 -25.14 27.10 -5.22
N SER A 145 -25.84 27.77 -4.31
CA SER A 145 -25.45 29.11 -3.84
C SER A 145 -24.40 28.98 -2.74
N ILE A 146 -23.33 29.78 -2.82
CA ILE A 146 -22.27 29.75 -1.80
C ILE A 146 -22.78 30.42 -0.52
N ASP A 147 -22.68 29.71 0.61
CA ASP A 147 -23.06 30.21 1.93
C ASP A 147 -21.95 29.96 2.97
N ALA A 148 -22.24 30.28 4.24
CA ALA A 148 -21.29 30.16 5.34
C ALA A 148 -20.86 28.71 5.63
N SER A 149 -21.67 27.72 5.27
CA SER A 149 -21.37 26.30 5.53
C SER A 149 -20.35 25.73 4.54
N LEU A 150 -20.26 26.32 3.35
CA LEU A 150 -19.34 25.90 2.29
C LEU A 150 -18.02 26.66 2.29
N LEU A 151 -17.98 27.85 2.89
CA LEU A 151 -16.79 28.71 2.91
C LEU A 151 -15.90 28.43 4.13
N THR A 152 -14.65 28.06 3.86
CA THR A 152 -13.60 28.06 4.89
C THR A 152 -12.66 29.23 4.66
N LEU A 153 -12.52 30.12 5.65
CA LEU A 153 -11.64 31.28 5.58
C LEU A 153 -10.20 30.91 5.91
N LEU A 154 -9.26 31.51 5.19
CA LEU A 154 -7.83 31.44 5.49
C LEU A 154 -7.41 32.57 6.46
N PRO A 155 -6.24 32.47 7.11
CA PRO A 155 -5.74 33.52 7.98
C PRO A 155 -5.75 34.89 7.29
N GLY A 156 -6.36 35.89 7.94
CA GLY A 156 -6.52 37.24 7.39
C GLY A 156 -7.87 37.51 6.70
N ASN A 157 -8.71 36.48 6.51
CA ASN A 157 -10.09 36.58 6.02
C ASN A 157 -10.28 37.29 4.66
N THR A 158 -9.22 37.50 3.88
CA THR A 158 -9.28 38.05 2.51
C THR A 158 -9.28 36.96 1.45
N THR A 159 -8.90 35.75 1.83
CA THR A 159 -8.94 34.54 1.00
C THR A 159 -9.64 33.41 1.75
N GLY A 160 -10.24 32.51 0.99
CA GLY A 160 -10.99 31.38 1.52
C GLY A 160 -11.23 30.37 0.41
N PHE A 161 -11.59 29.15 0.78
CA PHE A 161 -11.89 28.12 -0.20
C PHE A 161 -13.28 27.55 0.03
N VAL A 162 -13.87 27.12 -1.08
CA VAL A 162 -15.08 26.30 -1.13
C VAL A 162 -14.70 24.92 -1.65
N LYS A 163 -15.24 23.91 -1.00
CA LYS A 163 -15.13 22.51 -1.40
C LYS A 163 -16.51 21.98 -1.71
N PHE A 164 -16.65 21.34 -2.86
CA PHE A 164 -17.92 20.79 -3.31
C PHE A 164 -17.70 19.46 -4.02
N LYS A 165 -18.63 18.51 -3.81
CA LYS A 165 -18.55 17.13 -4.32
C LYS A 165 -19.67 16.85 -5.32
N PRO A 166 -19.43 16.96 -6.64
CA PRO A 166 -20.43 16.65 -7.65
C PRO A 166 -20.88 15.20 -7.58
N THR A 167 -22.19 14.96 -7.60
CA THR A 167 -22.80 13.61 -7.59
C THR A 167 -22.97 13.02 -8.99
N ALA A 168 -22.79 13.82 -10.05
CA ALA A 168 -22.88 13.43 -11.44
C ALA A 168 -21.51 13.52 -12.16
N LYS A 169 -21.42 12.90 -13.34
CA LYS A 169 -20.27 13.11 -14.24
C LYS A 169 -20.30 14.53 -14.78
N PHE A 170 -19.16 15.19 -14.87
CA PHE A 170 -18.97 16.55 -15.34
C PHE A 170 -17.64 16.67 -16.09
N THR A 171 -17.62 17.59 -17.04
CA THR A 171 -16.43 18.07 -17.74
C THR A 171 -16.30 19.58 -17.64
N LYS A 172 -17.30 20.26 -17.07
CA LYS A 172 -17.30 21.72 -16.94
C LYS A 172 -17.89 22.14 -15.58
N LEU A 173 -17.23 23.08 -14.93
CA LEU A 173 -17.72 23.81 -13.75
C LEU A 173 -18.06 25.24 -14.16
N SER A 174 -19.19 25.75 -13.73
CA SER A 174 -19.58 27.16 -13.88
C SER A 174 -19.50 27.85 -12.52
N ILE A 175 -18.94 29.07 -12.51
CA ILE A 175 -18.98 30.00 -11.38
C ILE A 175 -19.63 31.29 -11.87
N LYS A 176 -20.84 31.55 -11.39
CA LYS A 176 -21.69 32.67 -11.82
C LYS A 176 -21.88 33.66 -10.67
N LEU A 177 -21.46 34.90 -10.88
CA LEU A 177 -21.79 36.05 -10.03
C LEU A 177 -23.00 36.77 -10.63
N SER A 178 -24.12 36.82 -9.89
CA SER A 178 -25.34 37.51 -10.31
C SER A 178 -25.59 38.76 -9.49
N ALA A 179 -26.18 39.79 -10.11
CA ALA A 179 -26.62 40.98 -9.41
C ALA A 179 -27.69 40.61 -8.36
N GLY A 180 -27.38 40.89 -7.08
CA GLY A 180 -28.31 40.72 -5.97
C GLY A 180 -29.16 41.97 -5.70
N LEU A 181 -30.24 41.81 -4.92
CA LEU A 181 -31.13 42.91 -4.49
C LEU A 181 -30.44 43.90 -3.52
N LEU A 182 -29.24 43.57 -3.04
CA LEU A 182 -28.44 44.37 -2.10
C LEU A 182 -27.00 44.45 -2.66
N GLY A 183 -26.68 45.55 -3.34
CA GLY A 183 -25.44 45.77 -4.12
C GLY A 183 -24.11 45.73 -3.36
N ALA A 184 -23.75 44.62 -2.72
CA ALA A 184 -22.54 44.50 -1.91
C ALA A 184 -21.32 43.93 -2.66
N LEU A 185 -21.48 43.20 -3.79
CA LEU A 185 -20.36 42.59 -4.51
C LEU A 185 -20.36 42.94 -5.99
N ASN A 186 -19.46 43.85 -6.38
CA ASN A 186 -19.21 44.21 -7.78
C ASN A 186 -18.03 43.44 -8.37
N ASN A 187 -17.17 42.85 -7.54
CA ASN A 187 -16.10 41.98 -8.01
C ASN A 187 -15.72 40.88 -7.00
N ILE A 188 -15.19 39.78 -7.52
CA ILE A 188 -14.61 38.70 -6.75
C ILE A 188 -13.44 38.11 -7.52
N ASN A 189 -12.39 37.73 -6.79
CA ASN A 189 -11.24 37.05 -7.36
C ASN A 189 -11.42 35.54 -7.27
N ILE A 190 -11.06 34.82 -8.32
CA ILE A 190 -10.89 33.37 -8.32
C ILE A 190 -9.39 33.11 -8.42
N ASN A 191 -8.78 32.71 -7.30
CA ASN A 191 -7.35 32.46 -7.21
C ASN A 191 -6.96 31.07 -7.71
N SER A 192 -7.85 30.09 -7.60
CA SER A 192 -7.57 28.74 -8.07
C SER A 192 -8.84 27.92 -8.21
N VAL A 193 -8.92 27.12 -9.27
CA VAL A 193 -9.93 26.10 -9.52
C VAL A 193 -9.22 24.82 -9.90
N TYR A 194 -9.48 23.75 -9.16
CA TYR A 194 -8.99 22.43 -9.49
C TYR A 194 -9.94 21.35 -8.99
N ARG A 195 -9.84 20.18 -9.63
CA ARG A 195 -10.47 18.95 -9.17
C ARG A 195 -9.41 18.12 -8.45
N LEU A 196 -9.76 17.65 -7.26
CA LEU A 196 -9.05 16.60 -6.56
C LEU A 196 -9.73 15.28 -6.89
N ASP A 197 -8.98 14.36 -7.50
CA ASP A 197 -9.51 13.03 -7.74
C ASP A 197 -9.67 12.29 -6.39
N GLY A 198 -10.87 11.78 -6.14
CA GLY A 198 -11.30 11.23 -4.85
C GLY A 198 -11.53 9.72 -4.84
N GLN A 199 -11.41 9.03 -5.98
CA GLN A 199 -11.39 7.56 -5.99
C GLN A 199 -10.04 7.06 -5.46
N PRO A 200 -10.04 6.12 -4.49
CA PRO A 200 -8.81 5.46 -4.11
C PRO A 200 -8.13 4.79 -5.30
N SER A 201 -6.81 4.76 -5.32
CA SER A 201 -6.04 4.06 -6.35
C SER A 201 -5.11 3.08 -5.66
N LEU A 202 -5.59 1.85 -5.44
CA LEU A 202 -4.83 0.86 -4.71
C LEU A 202 -3.67 0.30 -5.56
N THR A 203 -2.52 0.10 -4.95
CA THR A 203 -1.42 -0.65 -5.56
C THR A 203 -1.79 -2.12 -5.77
N ASN A 204 -1.16 -2.77 -6.76
CA ASN A 204 -1.32 -4.21 -6.95
C ASN A 204 -0.72 -4.99 -5.78
N ILE A 205 -1.36 -6.09 -5.41
CA ILE A 205 -0.89 -6.99 -4.35
C ILE A 205 -0.15 -8.16 -5.00
N SER A 206 1.09 -8.40 -4.57
CA SER A 206 1.85 -9.57 -5.05
C SER A 206 1.21 -10.88 -4.57
N PRO A 207 1.18 -11.94 -5.40
CA PRO A 207 0.72 -13.26 -4.97
C PRO A 207 1.53 -13.78 -3.77
N VAL A 208 0.87 -14.51 -2.88
CA VAL A 208 1.50 -15.12 -1.71
C VAL A 208 1.34 -16.63 -1.77
N SER A 209 2.33 -17.37 -1.27
CA SER A 209 2.26 -18.82 -1.14
C SER A 209 2.40 -19.23 0.32
N ILE A 210 1.56 -20.17 0.75
CA ILE A 210 1.61 -20.81 2.07
C ILE A 210 1.62 -22.33 1.90
N CYS A 211 2.06 -23.07 2.91
CA CYS A 211 1.95 -24.52 2.96
C CYS A 211 0.56 -24.96 3.45
N ASN A 212 0.10 -26.13 3.03
CA ASN A 212 -1.16 -26.69 3.50
C ASN A 212 -1.21 -26.76 5.03
N GLY A 213 -2.31 -26.28 5.63
CA GLY A 213 -2.50 -26.16 7.08
C GLY A 213 -1.99 -24.86 7.70
N GLN A 214 -1.30 -23.99 6.93
CA GLN A 214 -0.92 -22.67 7.40
C GLN A 214 -2.05 -21.65 7.24
N SER A 215 -1.92 -20.53 7.96
CA SER A 215 -2.84 -19.41 7.90
C SER A 215 -2.10 -18.14 7.50
N ILE A 216 -2.82 -17.17 6.94
CA ILE A 216 -2.30 -15.84 6.59
C ILE A 216 -3.25 -14.75 7.10
N ASN A 217 -2.71 -13.67 7.64
CA ASN A 217 -3.49 -12.49 7.99
C ASN A 217 -3.54 -11.54 6.79
N LEU A 218 -4.68 -11.46 6.11
CA LEU A 218 -4.85 -10.62 4.93
C LEU A 218 -4.66 -9.13 5.24
N ALA A 219 -4.89 -8.68 6.47
CA ALA A 219 -4.68 -7.28 6.86
C ALA A 219 -3.22 -6.82 6.73
N THR A 220 -2.24 -7.75 6.79
CA THR A 220 -0.82 -7.42 6.56
C THR A 220 -0.52 -7.20 5.07
N LEU A 221 -1.48 -7.47 4.19
CA LEU A 221 -1.39 -7.30 2.74
C LEU A 221 -2.23 -6.11 2.24
N ASN A 222 -2.75 -5.27 3.14
CA ASN A 222 -3.53 -4.10 2.74
C ASN A 222 -2.70 -3.22 1.78
N PRO A 223 -3.14 -3.05 0.53
CA PRO A 223 -2.40 -2.26 -0.46
C PRO A 223 -2.44 -0.77 -0.09
N LEU A 224 -1.43 -0.02 -0.53
CA LEU A 224 -1.39 1.42 -0.34
C LEU A 224 -2.33 2.11 -1.34
N ASP A 225 -2.93 3.22 -0.90
CA ASP A 225 -3.60 4.17 -1.79
C ASP A 225 -2.55 5.11 -2.39
N ASN A 226 -2.38 5.08 -3.72
CA ASN A 226 -1.41 5.90 -4.46
C ASN A 226 -1.66 7.41 -4.33
N ASN A 227 -2.84 7.80 -3.86
CA ASN A 227 -3.18 9.20 -3.63
C ASN A 227 -2.69 9.73 -2.26
N ASN A 228 -2.05 8.87 -1.44
CA ASN A 228 -1.51 9.18 -0.11
C ASN A 228 -2.51 9.84 0.86
N VAL A 229 -3.80 9.50 0.73
CA VAL A 229 -4.86 10.05 1.59
C VAL A 229 -5.20 9.02 2.68
N THR A 230 -5.31 9.44 3.95
CA THR A 230 -5.59 8.58 5.14
C THR A 230 -7.04 8.68 5.65
N GLY A 231 -7.52 7.65 6.39
CA GLY A 231 -8.89 7.61 6.93
C GLY A 231 -9.94 6.83 6.12
N GLY A 232 -9.54 5.84 5.31
CA GLY A 232 -10.47 4.89 4.68
C GLY A 232 -10.50 3.56 5.44
N THR A 233 -11.40 2.65 5.05
CA THR A 233 -11.58 1.34 5.67
C THR A 233 -11.32 0.21 4.68
N TYR A 234 -10.48 -0.75 5.06
CA TYR A 234 -10.29 -2.00 4.30
C TYR A 234 -11.32 -3.05 4.71
N THR A 235 -11.91 -3.73 3.73
CA THR A 235 -12.80 -4.87 3.94
C THR A 235 -12.37 -6.01 3.02
N TRP A 236 -12.12 -7.18 3.59
CA TRP A 236 -11.72 -8.38 2.85
C TRP A 236 -12.93 -9.28 2.57
N SER A 237 -13.00 -9.89 1.39
CA SER A 237 -14.03 -10.83 0.96
C SER A 237 -13.43 -11.99 0.15
N SER A 238 -14.15 -13.10 0.03
CA SER A 238 -13.78 -14.24 -0.82
C SER A 238 -14.14 -14.04 -2.29
N VAL A 239 -14.98 -13.05 -2.61
CA VAL A 239 -15.40 -12.71 -3.98
C VAL A 239 -15.40 -11.19 -4.18
N GLN A 240 -15.29 -10.75 -5.42
CA GLN A 240 -15.29 -9.32 -5.73
C GLN A 240 -16.62 -8.68 -5.31
N GLY A 241 -16.56 -7.62 -4.51
CA GLY A 241 -17.75 -6.93 -4.00
C GLY A 241 -18.61 -7.76 -3.04
N GLY A 242 -18.11 -8.89 -2.54
CA GLY A 242 -18.83 -9.75 -1.61
C GLY A 242 -18.93 -9.18 -0.20
N THR A 243 -19.60 -9.94 0.67
CA THR A 243 -19.68 -9.62 2.10
C THR A 243 -18.32 -9.71 2.77
N ALA A 244 -18.13 -8.94 3.83
CA ALA A 244 -16.92 -8.99 4.66
C ALA A 244 -16.70 -10.40 5.21
N LEU A 245 -15.45 -10.86 5.19
CA LEU A 245 -15.04 -12.05 5.92
C LEU A 245 -15.26 -11.83 7.43
N PRO A 246 -15.64 -12.87 8.18
CA PRO A 246 -15.78 -12.78 9.63
C PRO A 246 -14.43 -12.56 10.35
N SER A 247 -13.31 -12.87 9.69
CA SER A 247 -11.95 -12.67 10.18
C SER A 247 -11.00 -12.39 9.00
N THR A 248 -9.98 -11.57 9.21
CA THR A 248 -8.91 -11.34 8.21
C THR A 248 -7.83 -12.41 8.24
N THR A 249 -7.79 -13.26 9.27
CA THR A 249 -6.92 -14.44 9.31
C THR A 249 -7.63 -15.62 8.68
N VAL A 250 -7.09 -16.11 7.55
CA VAL A 250 -7.69 -17.18 6.75
C VAL A 250 -6.74 -18.39 6.63
N SER A 251 -7.31 -19.58 6.53
CA SER A 251 -6.60 -20.87 6.44
C SER A 251 -7.13 -21.67 5.24
N PRO A 252 -6.90 -21.22 3.99
CA PRO A 252 -7.44 -21.89 2.82
C PRO A 252 -6.87 -23.31 2.66
N ILE A 253 -7.72 -24.27 2.27
CA ILE A 253 -7.34 -25.67 2.02
C ILE A 253 -6.87 -25.93 0.58
N SER A 254 -7.11 -24.98 -0.32
CA SER A 254 -6.68 -24.98 -1.73
C SER A 254 -6.36 -23.55 -2.15
N THR A 255 -5.66 -23.38 -3.28
CA THR A 255 -5.41 -22.06 -3.85
C THR A 255 -6.72 -21.26 -3.95
N ALA A 256 -6.70 -20.05 -3.39
CA ALA A 256 -7.86 -19.20 -3.26
C ALA A 256 -7.51 -17.77 -3.67
N ILE A 257 -8.51 -17.03 -4.16
CA ILE A 257 -8.38 -15.61 -4.46
C ILE A 257 -9.20 -14.85 -3.40
N TYR A 258 -8.58 -13.84 -2.80
CA TYR A 258 -9.24 -12.94 -1.87
C TYR A 258 -9.27 -11.53 -2.44
N TRP A 259 -10.34 -10.82 -2.17
CA TRP A 259 -10.57 -9.46 -2.62
C TRP A 259 -10.52 -8.52 -1.43
N VAL A 260 -9.83 -7.40 -1.59
CA VAL A 260 -9.84 -6.30 -0.64
C VAL A 260 -10.52 -5.11 -1.29
N ARG A 261 -11.49 -4.56 -0.59
CA ARG A 261 -12.10 -3.27 -0.88
C ARG A 261 -11.51 -2.23 0.06
N TYR A 262 -11.04 -1.13 -0.48
CA TYR A 262 -10.77 0.06 0.32
C TYR A 262 -11.83 1.10 0.04
N ALA A 263 -12.61 1.47 1.06
CA ALA A 263 -13.70 2.43 0.93
C ALA A 263 -13.43 3.70 1.73
N ARG A 264 -13.77 4.85 1.15
CA ARG A 264 -13.74 6.16 1.81
C ARG A 264 -14.82 7.05 1.22
N PHE A 265 -15.60 7.71 2.08
CA PHE A 265 -16.63 8.69 1.70
C PHE A 265 -17.57 8.23 0.57
N GLY A 266 -17.97 6.95 0.59
CA GLY A 266 -18.84 6.32 -0.42
C GLY A 266 -18.13 5.81 -1.70
N CYS A 267 -16.82 6.04 -1.80
CA CYS A 267 -15.98 5.68 -2.94
C CYS A 267 -15.13 4.47 -2.59
N TYR A 268 -14.80 3.64 -3.58
CA TYR A 268 -13.93 2.50 -3.33
C TYR A 268 -13.08 2.12 -4.54
N ASP A 269 -12.03 1.37 -4.25
CA ASP A 269 -11.28 0.57 -5.21
C ASP A 269 -11.09 -0.83 -4.65
N ASP A 270 -11.04 -1.80 -5.56
CA ASP A 270 -10.91 -3.22 -5.25
C ASP A 270 -9.59 -3.74 -5.83
N LYS A 271 -8.93 -4.61 -5.06
CA LYS A 271 -7.79 -5.42 -5.53
C LYS A 271 -7.94 -6.84 -5.07
N SER A 272 -7.30 -7.75 -5.78
CA SER A 272 -7.27 -9.17 -5.44
C SER A 272 -5.86 -9.62 -5.11
N VAL A 273 -5.76 -10.63 -4.25
CA VAL A 273 -4.53 -11.39 -4.04
C VAL A 273 -4.81 -12.88 -4.23
N THR A 274 -3.92 -13.55 -4.96
CA THR A 274 -3.92 -15.01 -5.05
C THR A 274 -3.09 -15.58 -3.92
N VAL A 275 -3.72 -16.41 -3.09
CA VAL A 275 -3.07 -17.18 -2.04
C VAL A 275 -2.95 -18.63 -2.51
N THR A 276 -1.74 -19.01 -2.90
CA THR A 276 -1.43 -20.36 -3.38
C THR A 276 -1.15 -21.28 -2.19
N VAL A 277 -1.88 -22.40 -2.11
CA VAL A 277 -1.66 -23.42 -1.09
C VAL A 277 -0.79 -24.53 -1.65
N LYS A 278 0.45 -24.61 -1.17
CA LYS A 278 1.41 -25.63 -1.58
C LYS A 278 1.17 -26.93 -0.80
N PRO A 279 1.09 -28.09 -1.48
CA PRO A 279 0.89 -29.36 -0.80
C PRO A 279 2.13 -29.72 0.05
N LEU A 280 1.90 -30.46 1.14
CA LEU A 280 2.97 -31.02 1.96
C LEU A 280 3.41 -32.38 1.40
N PRO A 281 4.73 -32.67 1.35
CA PRO A 281 5.21 -34.00 0.98
C PRO A 281 4.91 -35.01 2.09
N ASN A 282 4.44 -36.20 1.74
CA ASN A 282 4.28 -37.32 2.67
C ASN A 282 5.28 -38.42 2.34
N LEU A 283 5.92 -39.01 3.35
CA LEU A 283 6.78 -40.17 3.17
C LEU A 283 5.92 -41.39 2.78
N THR A 284 6.29 -42.07 1.69
CA THR A 284 5.54 -43.22 1.14
C THR A 284 6.25 -44.56 1.30
N SER A 285 7.52 -44.55 1.72
CA SER A 285 8.29 -45.74 2.06
C SER A 285 7.89 -46.30 3.43
N SER A 286 8.28 -47.55 3.74
CA SER A 286 7.92 -48.21 4.99
C SER A 286 8.33 -47.40 6.22
N LEU A 287 7.39 -47.16 7.14
CA LEU A 287 7.64 -46.46 8.40
C LEU A 287 8.18 -47.38 9.50
N ASN A 288 8.06 -48.70 9.34
CA ASN A 288 8.40 -49.68 10.38
C ASN A 288 9.27 -50.83 9.84
N PRO A 289 10.44 -50.56 9.23
CA PRO A 289 11.33 -51.62 8.75
C PRO A 289 12.03 -52.33 9.92
N SER A 290 12.62 -53.50 9.65
CA SER A 290 13.42 -54.25 10.63
C SER A 290 14.75 -54.70 10.06
N VAL A 291 15.77 -54.78 10.90
CA VAL A 291 17.13 -55.22 10.53
C VAL A 291 17.74 -56.06 11.64
N CYS A 292 18.66 -56.96 11.30
CA CYS A 292 19.41 -57.73 12.29
C CYS A 292 20.66 -56.98 12.74
N SER A 293 21.01 -57.10 14.02
CA SER A 293 22.20 -56.48 14.61
C SER A 293 23.48 -56.87 13.86
N GLY A 294 24.26 -55.88 13.46
CA GLY A 294 25.50 -56.03 12.71
C GLY A 294 25.32 -56.28 11.20
N THR A 295 24.09 -56.24 10.68
CA THR A 295 23.85 -56.26 9.23
C THR A 295 23.61 -54.85 8.70
N ASN A 296 23.89 -54.63 7.41
CA ASN A 296 23.73 -53.32 6.80
C ASN A 296 22.25 -52.97 6.65
N PHE A 297 21.82 -51.90 7.32
CA PHE A 297 20.50 -51.32 7.14
C PHE A 297 20.54 -50.33 5.97
N SER A 298 20.05 -50.80 4.82
CA SER A 298 19.84 -49.98 3.63
C SER A 298 18.37 -49.59 3.53
N TYR A 299 18.09 -48.30 3.51
CA TYR A 299 16.74 -47.76 3.40
C TYR A 299 16.72 -46.56 2.46
N THR A 300 15.79 -46.56 1.51
CA THR A 300 15.58 -45.45 0.57
C THR A 300 14.19 -44.87 0.81
N ALA A 301 14.14 -43.63 1.31
CA ALA A 301 12.93 -42.85 1.48
C ALA A 301 12.33 -42.45 0.13
N THR A 302 10.99 -42.52 0.04
CA THR A 302 10.21 -42.03 -1.09
C THR A 302 9.14 -41.04 -0.62
N SER A 303 8.71 -40.14 -1.52
CA SER A 303 7.74 -39.07 -1.21
C SER A 303 6.53 -39.15 -2.15
N SER A 304 5.37 -38.73 -1.65
CA SER A 304 4.14 -38.56 -2.42
C SER A 304 4.18 -37.42 -3.43
N LEU A 305 5.18 -36.53 -3.34
CA LEU A 305 5.38 -35.41 -4.27
C LEU A 305 6.73 -35.56 -4.99
N GLY A 306 6.71 -35.31 -6.31
CA GLY A 306 7.93 -35.20 -7.11
C GLY A 306 8.85 -34.08 -6.62
N SER A 307 10.16 -34.21 -6.89
CA SER A 307 11.18 -33.20 -6.54
C SER A 307 11.20 -32.81 -5.06
N THR A 308 11.00 -33.78 -4.17
CA THR A 308 11.14 -33.63 -2.72
C THR A 308 12.61 -33.81 -2.31
N SER A 309 13.15 -32.89 -1.51
CA SER A 309 14.44 -33.09 -0.84
C SER A 309 14.24 -33.75 0.52
N PHE A 310 15.26 -34.49 0.96
CA PHE A 310 15.21 -35.26 2.20
C PHE A 310 16.43 -34.95 3.05
N SER A 311 16.22 -34.84 4.35
CA SER A 311 17.25 -34.98 5.36
C SER A 311 16.74 -35.90 6.46
N TRP A 312 17.64 -36.46 7.25
CA TRP A 312 17.29 -37.27 8.39
C TRP A 312 18.27 -37.09 9.54
N THR A 313 17.77 -37.31 10.74
CA THR A 313 18.56 -37.36 11.96
C THR A 313 18.17 -38.58 12.77
N ARG A 314 19.13 -39.18 13.47
CA ARG A 314 18.93 -40.28 14.40
C ARG A 314 19.68 -39.96 15.68
N ALA A 315 18.95 -39.89 16.80
CA ALA A 315 19.58 -39.74 18.10
C ALA A 315 20.36 -41.00 18.51
N ALA A 316 21.28 -40.87 19.47
CA ALA A 316 21.85 -42.04 20.13
C ALA A 316 20.74 -42.77 20.90
N VAL A 317 20.73 -44.10 20.83
CA VAL A 317 19.73 -44.95 21.49
C VAL A 317 20.46 -45.85 22.47
N THR A 318 20.01 -45.92 23.72
CA THR A 318 20.62 -46.77 24.73
C THR A 318 20.68 -48.22 24.26
N ASN A 319 21.84 -48.87 24.45
CA ASN A 319 22.14 -50.24 23.99
C ASN A 319 22.14 -50.46 22.47
N ILE A 320 22.14 -49.38 21.69
CA ILE A 320 22.59 -49.37 20.30
C ILE A 320 23.96 -48.71 20.29
N SER A 321 25.00 -49.40 19.83
CA SER A 321 26.38 -48.86 19.93
C SER A 321 26.64 -47.68 18.99
N ASN A 322 25.73 -47.41 18.05
CA ASN A 322 25.85 -46.30 17.11
C ASN A 322 25.72 -44.95 17.82
N ALA A 323 26.68 -44.06 17.58
CA ALA A 323 26.58 -42.64 17.95
C ALA A 323 25.41 -41.95 17.20
N ILE A 324 25.14 -40.68 17.51
CA ILE A 324 24.16 -39.86 16.78
C ILE A 324 24.49 -39.89 15.27
N GLY A 325 23.46 -40.00 14.43
CA GLY A 325 23.58 -40.03 12.97
C GLY A 325 22.77 -38.92 12.31
N SER A 326 23.19 -38.49 11.12
CA SER A 326 22.44 -37.56 10.28
C SER A 326 22.82 -37.68 8.82
N GLY A 327 21.92 -37.29 7.92
CA GLY A 327 22.18 -37.23 6.47
C GLY A 327 21.30 -36.23 5.75
N ASN A 328 21.76 -35.78 4.58
CA ASN A 328 21.04 -34.85 3.67
C ASN A 328 20.63 -35.54 2.37
N SER A 329 20.30 -36.83 2.45
CA SER A 329 19.86 -37.64 1.31
C SER A 329 18.58 -38.39 1.68
N ASN A 330 17.96 -39.01 0.68
CA ASN A 330 16.85 -39.93 0.90
C ASN A 330 17.31 -41.33 1.29
N GLN A 331 18.60 -41.55 1.55
CA GLN A 331 19.17 -42.87 1.84
C GLN A 331 19.72 -42.95 3.25
N ILE A 332 19.51 -44.10 3.89
CA ILE A 332 20.24 -44.53 5.07
C ILE A 332 21.06 -45.74 4.66
N ASN A 333 22.33 -45.75 5.06
CA ASN A 333 23.24 -46.86 4.90
C ASN A 333 24.09 -46.96 6.17
N GLU A 334 23.52 -47.58 7.21
CA GLU A 334 24.16 -47.72 8.53
C GLU A 334 24.18 -49.19 8.96
N ILE A 335 25.24 -49.61 9.65
CA ILE A 335 25.27 -50.91 10.33
C ILE A 335 24.86 -50.68 11.79
N LEU A 336 23.64 -51.07 12.15
CA LEU A 336 23.12 -50.91 13.51
C LEU A 336 23.51 -52.09 14.38
N VAL A 337 24.02 -51.84 15.59
CA VAL A 337 24.47 -52.90 16.51
C VAL A 337 23.71 -52.80 17.83
N ASN A 338 22.81 -53.75 18.04
CA ASN A 338 22.10 -53.99 19.30
C ASN A 338 22.96 -54.87 20.21
N THR A 339 23.21 -54.40 21.44
CA THR A 339 24.06 -55.07 22.45
C THR A 339 23.27 -55.92 23.45
N THR A 340 21.95 -56.05 23.27
CA THR A 340 21.05 -56.83 24.13
C THR A 340 20.56 -58.10 23.43
N GLN A 341 19.77 -58.89 24.16
CA GLN A 341 19.07 -60.09 23.65
C GLN A 341 17.62 -59.80 23.23
N LEU A 342 17.17 -58.54 23.29
CA LEU A 342 15.79 -58.15 22.94
C LEU A 342 15.81 -57.14 21.78
N PRO A 343 14.77 -57.11 20.93
CA PRO A 343 14.69 -56.09 19.88
C PRO A 343 14.63 -54.67 20.45
N ILE A 344 15.32 -53.73 19.80
CA ILE A 344 15.31 -52.31 20.16
C ILE A 344 14.82 -51.48 18.98
N ASN A 345 13.97 -50.48 19.24
CA ASN A 345 13.50 -49.55 18.24
C ASN A 345 14.45 -48.35 18.11
N VAL A 346 14.92 -48.10 16.89
CA VAL A 346 15.74 -46.95 16.52
C VAL A 346 14.91 -46.01 15.67
N THR A 347 14.72 -44.77 16.10
CA THR A 347 13.90 -43.79 15.37
C THR A 347 14.77 -42.85 14.54
N TYR A 348 14.52 -42.82 13.23
CA TYR A 348 15.01 -41.79 12.33
C TYR A 348 13.91 -40.75 12.12
N ILE A 349 14.25 -39.48 12.25
CA ILE A 349 13.36 -38.37 11.94
C ILE A 349 13.73 -37.88 10.55
N PHE A 350 12.90 -38.20 9.56
CA PHE A 350 13.04 -37.65 8.21
C PHE A 350 12.37 -36.29 8.12
N THR A 351 13.02 -35.32 7.50
CA THR A 351 12.41 -34.05 7.10
C THR A 351 12.37 -33.99 5.58
N LEU A 352 11.15 -33.99 5.04
CA LEU A 352 10.86 -33.89 3.62
C LEU A 352 10.55 -32.44 3.28
N THR A 353 11.13 -31.88 2.24
CA THR A 353 10.81 -30.52 1.79
C THR A 353 10.45 -30.51 0.31
N SER A 354 9.27 -29.98 -0.03
CA SER A 354 8.82 -29.78 -1.40
C SER A 354 8.31 -28.36 -1.59
N ASN A 355 8.78 -27.65 -2.63
CA ASN A 355 8.42 -26.26 -2.93
C ASN A 355 8.56 -25.26 -1.74
N GLY A 356 9.52 -25.53 -0.85
CA GLY A 356 9.76 -24.74 0.37
C GLY A 356 8.89 -25.11 1.56
N CYS A 357 8.07 -26.15 1.46
CA CYS A 357 7.21 -26.64 2.53
C CYS A 357 7.78 -27.89 3.21
N PRO A 358 8.27 -27.81 4.45
CA PRO A 358 8.82 -28.94 5.18
C PRO A 358 7.73 -29.76 5.88
N LYS A 359 7.92 -31.08 5.96
CA LYS A 359 7.17 -32.00 6.81
C LYS A 359 8.11 -33.04 7.41
N SER A 360 8.07 -33.21 8.72
CA SER A 360 8.83 -34.25 9.42
C SER A 360 8.00 -35.53 9.63
N THR A 361 8.63 -36.69 9.55
CA THR A 361 8.00 -38.00 9.75
C THR A 361 8.99 -38.98 10.36
N ASN A 362 8.53 -39.79 11.31
CA ASN A 362 9.35 -40.79 11.99
C ASN A 362 9.36 -42.12 11.22
N VAL A 363 10.55 -42.70 11.05
CA VAL A 363 10.77 -44.08 10.61
C VAL A 363 11.35 -44.85 11.78
N ILE A 364 10.63 -45.87 12.24
CA ILE A 364 10.96 -46.65 13.45
C ILE A 364 11.53 -48.00 13.01
N VAL A 365 12.84 -48.15 13.12
CA VAL A 365 13.57 -49.36 12.71
C VAL A 365 13.66 -50.31 13.89
N LYS A 366 13.12 -51.52 13.75
CA LYS A 366 13.28 -52.59 14.74
C LYS A 366 14.62 -53.31 14.53
N VAL A 367 15.57 -53.15 15.44
CA VAL A 367 16.88 -53.81 15.40
C VAL A 367 16.84 -55.07 16.24
N ASN A 368 16.74 -56.23 15.57
CA ASN A 368 16.72 -57.53 16.22
C ASN A 368 18.14 -57.91 16.69
N PRO A 369 18.29 -58.57 17.85
CA PRO A 369 19.59 -59.01 18.37
C PRO A 369 20.24 -60.06 17.45
N LYS A 370 21.56 -60.28 17.59
CA LYS A 370 22.19 -61.43 16.93
C LYS A 370 21.65 -62.72 17.54
N PRO A 371 21.45 -63.79 16.75
CA PRO A 371 21.12 -65.11 17.29
C PRO A 371 22.18 -65.53 18.30
N GLN A 372 21.74 -65.89 19.51
CA GLN A 372 22.63 -66.50 20.49
C GLN A 372 22.78 -67.99 20.13
N ALA A 373 24.02 -68.49 20.13
CA ALA A 373 24.23 -69.93 20.06
C ALA A 373 23.49 -70.59 21.24
N PRO A 374 22.83 -71.75 21.03
CA PRO A 374 22.18 -72.45 22.12
C PRO A 374 23.19 -72.67 23.25
N HIS A 375 22.82 -72.29 24.46
CA HIS A 375 23.65 -72.53 25.63
C HIS A 375 23.65 -74.04 25.86
N ILE A 376 24.70 -74.73 25.43
CA ILE A 376 24.87 -76.15 25.73
C ILE A 376 25.23 -76.23 27.22
N VAL A 377 24.27 -76.65 28.04
CA VAL A 377 24.54 -77.01 29.43
C VAL A 377 25.06 -78.44 29.38
N SER A 378 26.37 -78.63 29.57
CA SER A 378 26.91 -79.96 29.84
C SER A 378 26.41 -80.39 31.22
N GLN A 379 25.51 -81.39 31.25
CA GLN A 379 25.19 -82.13 32.47
C GLN A 379 26.02 -83.41 32.54
#